data_AF-A0A6N4WA60-F1
#
_entry.id   AF-A0A6N4WA60-F1
#
_cell.length_a   1.000
_cell.length_b   1.000
_cell.length_c   1.000
_cell.angle_alpha   90.00
_cell.angle_beta   90.00
_cell.angle_gamma   90.00
#
_symmetry.space_group_name_H-M   'P 1'
#
loop_
_entity.id
_entity.type
_entity.pdbx_description
1 polymer ?
#
loop_
_entity_poly.entity_id
_entity_poly.type
_entity_poly.pdbx_seq_one_letter_code
_entity_poly.pdbx_strand_id
1 'polypeptide(L)'
;MIEVRAAVAADAMALAEVAVRSWREAYRGLIDQSYLEGLRPEDRASRYNFASMDAGHRCTLVAIDGAVICGHITVGPSRDDDMAGSGEVWALYVDPLAGAAGQGGRSSPPGATT
;
A
#
# COMPACT_ATOMS: atom_id res chain seq x y z
N MET A 1 0.56 9.57 -14.89
CA MET A 1 -0.93 9.48 -14.92
C MET A 1 -1.26 8.34 -13.98
N ILE A 2 -2.19 8.55 -13.05
CA ILE A 2 -2.51 7.51 -12.07
C ILE A 2 -3.50 6.51 -12.67
N GLU A 3 -3.11 5.24 -12.68
CA GLU A 3 -3.96 4.11 -13.06
C GLU A 3 -4.36 3.31 -11.82
N VAL A 4 -5.57 2.76 -11.82
CA VAL A 4 -6.07 1.91 -10.74
C VAL A 4 -6.43 0.54 -11.30
N ARG A 5 -5.91 -0.52 -10.67
CA ARG A 5 -6.22 -1.91 -11.04
C ARG A 5 -6.31 -2.82 -9.81
N ALA A 6 -6.87 -4.01 -10.00
CA ALA A 6 -6.78 -5.06 -9.00
C ALA A 6 -5.32 -5.40 -8.71
N ALA A 7 -5.01 -5.60 -7.43
CA ALA A 7 -3.72 -6.08 -6.99
C ALA A 7 -3.53 -7.55 -7.40
N VAL A 8 -2.32 -7.91 -7.78
CA VAL A 8 -1.91 -9.30 -8.05
C VAL A 8 -0.89 -9.75 -7.01
N ALA A 9 -0.66 -11.06 -6.91
CA ALA A 9 0.30 -11.62 -5.95
C ALA A 9 1.71 -11.02 -6.07
N ALA A 10 2.14 -10.66 -7.28
CA ALA A 10 3.44 -10.01 -7.50
C ALA A 10 3.55 -8.61 -6.87
N ASP A 11 2.42 -7.94 -6.60
CA ASP A 11 2.44 -6.61 -5.99
C ASP A 11 2.65 -6.66 -4.46
N ALA A 12 2.49 -7.83 -3.82
CA ALA A 12 2.41 -7.98 -2.36
C ALA A 12 3.49 -7.22 -1.58
N MET A 13 4.74 -7.29 -2.05
CA MET A 13 5.86 -6.61 -1.40
C MET A 13 5.75 -5.09 -1.53
N ALA A 14 5.46 -4.59 -2.73
CA ALA A 14 5.32 -3.15 -2.97
C ALA A 14 4.17 -2.55 -2.17
N LEU A 15 3.04 -3.26 -2.01
CA LEU A 15 1.95 -2.82 -1.13
C LEU A 15 2.39 -2.73 0.33
N ALA A 16 3.12 -3.76 0.79
CA ALA A 16 3.62 -3.80 2.15
C ALA A 16 4.61 -2.67 2.44
N GLU A 17 5.50 -2.37 1.50
CA GLU A 17 6.45 -1.25 1.59
C GLU A 17 5.73 0.10 1.67
N VAL A 18 4.71 0.32 0.83
CA VAL A 18 3.87 1.53 0.92
C VAL A 18 3.20 1.58 2.29
N ALA A 19 2.57 0.49 2.74
CA ALA A 19 1.88 0.45 4.03
C ALA A 19 2.81 0.77 5.21
N VAL A 20 4.04 0.23 5.20
CA VAL A 20 5.05 0.48 6.26
C VAL A 20 5.51 1.93 6.23
N ARG A 21 5.83 2.48 5.04
CA ARG A 21 6.24 3.87 4.91
C ARG A 21 5.14 4.84 5.35
N SER A 22 3.90 4.60 4.93
CA SER A 22 2.74 5.39 5.38
C SER A 22 2.55 5.30 6.89
N TRP A 23 2.70 4.14 7.51
CA TRP A 23 2.60 3.98 8.97
C TRP A 23 3.68 4.74 9.73
N ARG A 24 4.94 4.58 9.30
CA ARG A 24 6.08 5.26 9.94
C ARG A 24 5.93 6.77 9.89
N GLU A 25 5.42 7.31 8.79
CA GLU A 25 5.19 8.75 8.66
C GLU A 25 3.97 9.20 9.46
N ALA A 26 2.81 8.55 9.29
CA ALA A 26 1.55 8.97 9.89
C ALA A 26 1.57 8.91 11.43
N TYR A 27 2.35 7.99 12.01
CA TYR A 27 2.41 7.79 13.46
C TYR A 27 3.72 8.25 14.10
N ARG A 28 4.62 8.91 13.35
CA ARG A 28 5.86 9.47 13.92
C ARG A 28 5.51 10.41 15.08
N GLY A 29 6.13 10.16 16.25
CA GLY A 29 5.90 10.96 17.46
C GLY A 29 4.60 10.64 18.21
N LEU A 30 3.76 9.75 17.68
CA LEU A 30 2.54 9.26 18.36
C LEU A 30 2.72 7.83 18.90
N ILE A 31 3.44 6.99 18.15
CA ILE A 31 3.81 5.63 18.55
C ILE A 31 5.31 5.58 18.81
N ASP A 32 5.73 4.66 19.68
CA ASP A 32 7.15 4.42 19.97
C ASP A 32 7.97 4.25 18.68
N GLN A 33 9.07 5.01 18.60
CA GLN A 33 9.89 5.08 17.40
C GLN A 33 10.57 3.73 17.09
N SER A 34 11.00 2.98 18.12
CA SER A 34 11.63 1.68 17.92
C SER A 34 10.64 0.65 17.38
N TYR A 35 9.37 0.73 17.78
CA TYR A 35 8.30 -0.08 17.21
C TYR A 35 8.07 0.25 15.73
N LEU A 36 7.98 1.54 15.38
CA LEU A 36 7.79 1.97 13.99
C LEU A 36 8.97 1.57 13.10
N GLU A 37 10.20 1.68 13.61
CA GLU A 37 11.41 1.22 12.92
C GLU A 37 11.46 -0.30 12.78
N GLY A 38 10.93 -1.04 13.75
CA GLY A 38 10.82 -2.49 13.72
C GLY A 38 9.80 -3.04 12.70
N LEU A 39 8.94 -2.21 12.11
CA LEU A 39 7.98 -2.66 11.09
C LEU A 39 8.71 -3.15 9.83
N ARG A 40 8.46 -4.41 9.46
CA ARG A 40 9.03 -5.04 8.27
C ARG A 40 7.99 -5.26 7.17
N PRO A 41 8.23 -4.84 5.92
CA PRO A 41 7.33 -5.12 4.80
C PRO A 41 7.06 -6.62 4.61
N GLU A 42 8.06 -7.48 4.81
CA GLU A 42 7.96 -8.94 4.62
C GLU A 42 6.89 -9.56 5.54
N ASP A 43 6.79 -9.07 6.78
CA ASP A 43 5.80 -9.52 7.76
C ASP A 43 4.36 -9.15 7.38
N ARG A 44 4.20 -8.11 6.55
CA ARG A 44 2.90 -7.66 6.03
C ARG A 44 2.60 -8.27 4.66
N ALA A 45 3.62 -8.44 3.81
CA ALA A 45 3.52 -9.03 2.47
C ALA A 45 2.88 -10.43 2.54
N SER A 46 3.32 -11.25 3.51
CA SER A 46 2.79 -12.59 3.76
C SER A 46 1.31 -12.64 4.18
N ARG A 47 0.73 -11.51 4.60
CA ARG A 47 -0.68 -11.42 5.04
C ARG A 47 -1.62 -11.05 3.91
N TYR A 48 -1.11 -10.54 2.78
CA TYR A 48 -1.95 -10.26 1.63
C TYR A 48 -2.36 -11.58 0.98
N ASN A 49 -3.68 -11.75 0.84
CA ASN A 49 -4.26 -12.84 0.10
C ASN A 49 -5.02 -12.27 -1.09
N PHE A 50 -4.57 -12.59 -2.30
CA PHE A 50 -5.18 -12.16 -3.56
C PHE A 50 -5.93 -13.32 -4.25
N ALA A 51 -6.10 -14.45 -3.56
CA ALA A 51 -6.53 -15.71 -4.17
C ALA A 51 -7.99 -15.74 -4.66
N SER A 52 -8.83 -14.73 -4.35
CA SER A 52 -10.19 -14.68 -4.88
C SER A 52 -10.76 -13.25 -4.85
N MET A 53 -11.35 -12.85 -5.98
CA MET A 53 -12.20 -11.65 -6.10
C MET A 53 -13.70 -12.00 -6.00
N ASP A 54 -14.05 -13.18 -5.48
CA ASP A 54 -15.43 -13.62 -5.36
C ASP A 54 -16.21 -12.76 -4.36
N ALA A 55 -17.53 -12.65 -4.58
CA ALA A 55 -18.43 -11.99 -3.66
C ALA A 55 -18.30 -12.62 -2.25
N GLY A 56 -17.88 -11.80 -1.27
CA GLY A 56 -17.60 -12.23 0.10
C GLY A 56 -16.12 -12.21 0.51
N HIS A 57 -15.20 -11.95 -0.42
CA HIS A 57 -13.77 -11.83 -0.12
C HIS A 57 -13.28 -10.39 -0.13
N ARG A 58 -12.12 -10.16 0.50
CA ARG A 58 -11.44 -8.87 0.46
C ARG A 58 -10.88 -8.63 -0.94
N CYS A 59 -11.14 -7.46 -1.49
CA CYS A 59 -10.56 -6.97 -2.74
C CYS A 59 -9.51 -5.90 -2.43
N THR A 60 -8.34 -5.98 -3.07
CA THR A 60 -7.31 -4.93 -2.96
C THR A 60 -7.11 -4.29 -4.33
N LEU A 61 -7.20 -2.96 -4.37
CA LEU A 61 -6.89 -2.15 -5.54
C LEU A 61 -5.59 -1.38 -5.29
N VAL A 62 -4.78 -1.24 -6.33
CA VAL A 62 -3.53 -0.47 -6.32
C VAL A 62 -3.67 0.76 -7.19
N ALA A 63 -3.08 1.86 -6.75
CA ALA A 63 -2.85 3.05 -7.55
C ALA A 63 -1.40 3.03 -8.06
N ILE A 64 -1.22 3.28 -9.36
CA ILE A 64 0.06 3.16 -10.06
C ILE A 64 0.36 4.46 -10.78
N ASP A 65 1.56 5.00 -10.60
CA ASP A 65 2.12 6.05 -11.46
C ASP A 65 3.29 5.50 -12.27
N GLY A 66 3.06 5.29 -13.57
CA GLY A 66 4.01 4.60 -14.44
C GLY A 66 4.24 3.15 -14.01
N ALA A 67 5.37 2.86 -13.39
CA ALA A 67 5.72 1.53 -12.89
C ALA A 67 5.69 1.43 -11.35
N VAL A 68 5.35 2.52 -10.65
CA VAL A 68 5.45 2.61 -9.19
C VAL A 68 4.06 2.54 -8.58
N ILE A 69 3.87 1.61 -7.63
CA ILE A 69 2.67 1.58 -6.80
C ILE A 69 2.78 2.72 -5.77
N CYS A 70 1.88 3.69 -5.88
CA CYS A 70 1.84 4.88 -5.03
C CYS A 70 0.78 4.81 -3.93
N GLY A 71 -0.06 3.78 -3.93
CA GLY A 71 -1.08 3.58 -2.92
C GLY A 71 -1.87 2.30 -3.12
N HIS A 72 -2.61 1.90 -2.09
CA HIS A 72 -3.58 0.81 -2.20
C HIS A 72 -4.72 0.98 -1.22
N ILE A 73 -5.84 0.37 -1.56
CA ILE A 73 -7.02 0.23 -0.70
C ILE A 73 -7.42 -1.23 -0.67
N THR A 74 -7.72 -1.73 0.53
CA THR A 74 -8.36 -3.04 0.73
C THR A 74 -9.77 -2.81 1.23
N VAL A 75 -10.75 -3.34 0.50
CA VAL A 75 -12.17 -3.31 0.86
C VAL A 75 -12.69 -4.73 0.98
N GLY A 76 -13.73 -4.95 1.76
CA GLY A 76 -14.34 -6.27 1.92
C GLY A 76 -15.66 -6.17 2.67
N PRO A 77 -16.26 -7.31 3.04
CA PRO A 77 -17.42 -7.32 3.93
C PRO A 77 -17.11 -6.59 5.24
N SER A 78 -18.13 -5.98 5.83
CA SER A 78 -18.04 -5.44 7.19
C SER A 78 -17.65 -6.52 8.19
N ARG A 79 -16.75 -6.17 9.13
CA ARG A 79 -16.42 -6.99 10.29
C ARG A 79 -17.46 -6.91 11.40
N ASP A 80 -18.33 -5.90 11.36
CA ASP A 80 -19.34 -5.68 12.39
C ASP A 80 -20.60 -6.51 12.10
N ASP A 81 -21.00 -7.31 13.10
CA ASP A 81 -22.11 -8.27 13.01
C ASP A 81 -23.48 -7.60 12.74
N ASP A 82 -23.66 -6.36 13.18
CA ASP A 82 -24.88 -5.57 12.99
C ASP A 82 -24.96 -4.87 11.62
N MET A 83 -23.90 -4.97 10.81
CA MET A 83 -23.78 -4.35 9.48
C MET A 83 -23.77 -5.39 8.35
N ALA A 84 -24.48 -6.50 8.53
CA ALA A 84 -24.59 -7.56 7.53
C ALA A 84 -25.04 -7.01 6.16
N GLY A 85 -24.28 -7.37 5.10
CA GLY A 85 -24.51 -6.89 3.74
C GLY A 85 -23.82 -5.57 3.38
N SER A 86 -23.16 -4.91 4.33
CA SER A 86 -22.35 -3.71 4.09
C SER A 86 -20.90 -4.04 3.74
N GLY A 87 -20.23 -3.12 3.04
CA GLY A 87 -18.80 -3.15 2.79
C GLY A 87 -18.03 -2.27 3.77
N GLU A 88 -16.77 -2.60 4.00
CA GLU A 88 -15.84 -1.90 4.88
C GLU A 88 -14.52 -1.60 4.16
N VAL A 89 -13.89 -0.47 4.50
CA VAL A 89 -12.50 -0.16 4.15
C VAL A 89 -11.60 -0.76 5.22
N TRP A 90 -10.92 -1.84 4.89
CA TRP A 90 -10.03 -2.55 5.80
C TRP A 90 -8.65 -1.87 5.92
N ALA A 91 -8.19 -1.26 4.83
CA ALA A 91 -6.94 -0.52 4.77
C ALA A 91 -6.96 0.51 3.65
N LEU A 92 -6.34 1.67 3.89
CA LEU A 92 -6.08 2.67 2.87
C LEU A 92 -4.72 3.29 3.16
N TYR A 93 -3.77 3.13 2.23
CA TYR A 93 -2.43 3.69 2.35
C TYR A 93 -2.05 4.40 1.06
N VAL A 94 -1.49 5.59 1.22
CA VAL A 94 -0.87 6.36 0.14
C VAL A 94 0.58 6.58 0.53
N ASP A 95 1.49 6.34 -0.41
CA ASP A 95 2.91 6.57 -0.23
C ASP A 95 3.15 8.06 0.04
N PRO A 96 3.72 8.45 1.19
CA PRO A 96 3.97 9.85 1.49
C PRO A 96 4.90 10.52 0.47
N LEU A 97 5.71 9.75 -0.27
CA LEU A 97 6.61 10.26 -1.30
C LEU A 97 5.93 10.47 -2.66
N ALA A 98 4.75 9.89 -2.90
CA ALA A 98 4.05 10.01 -4.18
C ALA A 98 3.57 11.44 -4.47
N GLY A 99 3.33 12.26 -3.43
CA GLY A 99 3.03 13.70 -3.58
C GLY A 99 4.27 14.58 -3.75
N ALA A 100 5.45 14.10 -3.34
CA ALA A 100 6.71 14.86 -3.42
C ALA A 100 7.44 14.69 -4.77
N ALA A 101 7.14 13.62 -5.51
CA ALA A 101 7.67 13.39 -6.86
C ALA A 101 7.19 14.43 -7.89
N GLY A 102 6.19 15.26 -7.55
CA GLY A 102 5.77 16.41 -8.35
C GLY A 102 6.69 17.64 -8.25
N GLN A 103 7.70 17.66 -7.36
CA GLN A 103 8.65 18.76 -7.22
C GLN A 103 10.14 18.36 -7.08
N GLY A 104 10.48 17.07 -7.09
CA GLY A 104 11.87 16.59 -7.02
C GLY A 104 12.30 15.93 -8.33
N GLY A 105 13.24 16.56 -9.03
CA GLY A 105 13.67 16.16 -10.37
C GLY A 105 14.10 14.70 -10.54
N ARG A 106 13.92 14.23 -11.78
CA ARG A 106 14.61 13.12 -12.48
C ARG A 106 15.81 12.57 -11.69
N SER A 107 15.65 11.42 -11.05
CA SER A 107 16.79 10.56 -10.74
C SER A 107 17.24 9.89 -12.04
N SER A 108 18.11 10.55 -12.80
CA SER A 108 18.94 9.83 -13.78
C SER A 108 19.82 8.82 -13.01
N PRO A 109 20.02 7.59 -13.51
CA PRO A 109 20.98 6.67 -12.90
C PRO A 109 22.41 7.22 -13.08
N PRO A 110 23.32 6.95 -12.12
CA PRO A 110 24.72 7.29 -12.29
C PRO A 110 25.38 6.27 -13.23
N GLY A 111 26.03 6.77 -14.28
CA GLY A 111 27.07 6.01 -14.98
C GLY A 111 26.79 5.71 -16.45
N ALA A 112 27.32 6.54 -17.33
CA ALA A 112 27.98 6.08 -18.55
C ALA A 112 29.08 7.08 -18.90
N THR A 113 30.27 6.83 -18.37
CA THR A 113 31.53 7.35 -18.91
C THR A 113 32.05 6.28 -19.87
N THR A 114 32.08 6.58 -21.16
CA THR A 114 33.17 6.35 -22.13
C THR A 114 32.66 6.79 -23.50
#